data_AF-A0A251PNN2-F1
#
_entry.id   AF-A0A251PNN2-F1
#
_cell.length_a   1.000
_cell.length_b   1.000
_cell.length_c   1.000
_cell.angle_alpha   90.00
_cell.angle_beta   90.00
_cell.angle_gamma   90.00
#
_symmetry.space_group_name_H-M   'P 1'
#
loop_
_entity.id
_entity.type
_entity.pdbx_description
1 polymer ?
#
loop_
_entity_poly.entity_id
_entity_poly.type
_entity_poly.pdbx_seq_one_letter_code
_entity_poly.pdbx_strand_id
1 'polypeptide(L)'
;MARKLTKRSVKKESFFKILLGDFSKHLHISPVFIKNFNGGSLRKCSLRGPSGKGRAVELEERENGLFFSKGLQGFVKDHHLEVGNFLVFRYDGES
;
A
#
# COMPACT_ATOMS: atom_id res chain seq x y z
N MET A 1 -2.20 17.57 -38.63
CA MET A 1 -2.23 17.93 -37.20
C MET A 1 -2.45 16.66 -36.39
N ALA A 2 -1.45 16.21 -35.62
CA ALA A 2 -1.55 14.99 -34.82
C ALA A 2 -2.14 15.31 -33.44
N ARG A 3 -3.10 14.47 -33.00
CA ARG A 3 -3.80 14.62 -31.73
C ARG A 3 -2.82 14.44 -30.57
N LYS A 4 -2.74 15.42 -29.68
CA LYS A 4 -1.98 15.34 -28.43
C LYS A 4 -2.66 14.29 -27.54
N LEU A 5 -2.04 13.13 -27.36
CA LEU A 5 -2.49 12.12 -26.39
C LEU A 5 -2.36 12.76 -25.00
N THR A 6 -3.47 13.23 -24.44
CA THR A 6 -3.52 13.70 -23.06
C THR A 6 -3.20 12.50 -22.16
N LYS A 7 -2.04 12.54 -21.51
CA LYS A 7 -1.63 11.58 -20.48
C LYS A 7 -2.79 11.47 -19.49
N ARG A 8 -3.47 10.32 -19.47
CA ARG A 8 -4.56 10.03 -18.54
C ARG A 8 -3.99 10.28 -17.14
N SER A 9 -4.48 11.31 -16.46
CA SER A 9 -4.11 11.58 -15.07
C SER A 9 -4.53 10.35 -14.28
N VAL A 10 -3.57 9.49 -13.92
CA VAL A 10 -3.86 8.32 -13.10
C VAL A 10 -4.34 8.87 -11.77
N LYS A 11 -5.63 8.71 -11.48
CA LYS A 11 -6.21 9.08 -10.20
C LYS A 11 -5.39 8.34 -9.15
N LYS A 12 -4.71 9.09 -8.27
CA LYS A 12 -3.90 8.48 -7.20
C LYS A 12 -4.87 7.84 -6.22
N GLU A 13 -5.08 6.55 -6.36
CA GLU A 13 -5.89 5.76 -5.45
C GLU A 13 -5.30 5.88 -4.05
N SER A 14 -6.18 5.92 -3.06
CA SER A 14 -5.78 5.97 -1.67
C SER A 14 -6.82 5.29 -0.80
N PHE A 15 -6.36 4.74 0.32
CA PHE A 15 -7.22 4.22 1.36
C PHE A 15 -6.63 4.56 2.72
N PHE A 16 -7.48 4.59 3.74
CA PHE A 16 -7.03 4.78 5.11
C PHE A 16 -7.16 3.50 5.93
N LYS A 17 -6.41 3.43 7.02
CA LYS A 17 -6.46 2.32 7.98
C LYS A 17 -6.21 2.85 9.39
N ILE A 18 -7.08 2.49 10.32
CA ILE A 18 -6.83 2.65 11.75
C ILE A 18 -6.16 1.36 12.23
N LEU A 19 -5.02 1.49 12.91
CA LEU A 19 -4.26 0.36 13.42
C LEU A 19 -4.89 -0.17 14.70
N LEU A 20 -5.49 -1.36 14.64
CA LEU A 20 -6.13 -2.03 15.77
C LEU A 20 -5.64 -3.49 15.82
N GLY A 21 -5.54 -4.06 17.03
CA GLY A 21 -5.07 -5.44 17.22
C GLY A 21 -3.59 -5.66 16.82
N ASP A 22 -3.25 -6.89 16.41
CA ASP A 22 -1.90 -7.23 15.92
C ASP A 22 -1.76 -6.89 14.42
N PHE A 23 -1.48 -5.62 14.14
CA PHE A 23 -1.23 -5.11 12.78
C PHE A 23 0.23 -5.28 12.33
N SER A 24 1.13 -5.69 13.24
CA SER A 24 2.56 -5.67 12.99
C SER A 24 3.01 -6.74 12.00
N LYS A 25 2.27 -7.85 11.94
CA LYS A 25 2.57 -8.99 11.06
C LYS A 25 1.82 -8.91 9.75
N HIS A 26 0.54 -8.52 9.79
CA HIS A 26 -0.32 -8.48 8.62
C HIS A 26 -1.25 -7.27 8.67
N LEU A 27 -1.36 -6.55 7.56
CA LEU A 27 -2.30 -5.43 7.45
C LEU A 27 -3.13 -5.57 6.18
N HIS A 28 -4.45 -5.75 6.37
CA HIS A 28 -5.39 -5.91 5.28
C HIS A 28 -5.55 -4.64 4.46
N ILE A 29 -5.39 -4.79 3.15
CA ILE A 29 -5.54 -3.74 2.14
C ILE A 29 -7.01 -3.71 1.71
N SER A 30 -7.60 -2.52 1.68
CA SER A 30 -9.00 -2.36 1.28
C SER A 30 -9.21 -2.92 -0.14
N PRO A 31 -10.17 -3.84 -0.37
CA PRO A 31 -10.41 -4.42 -1.69
C PRO A 31 -10.75 -3.39 -2.78
N VAL A 32 -11.37 -2.27 -2.38
CA VAL A 32 -11.70 -1.16 -3.30
C VAL A 32 -10.43 -0.53 -3.87
N PHE A 33 -9.37 -0.46 -3.07
CA PHE A 33 -8.07 0.07 -3.51
C PHE A 33 -7.40 -0.88 -4.51
N ILE A 34 -7.54 -2.20 -4.32
CA ILE A 34 -6.94 -3.23 -5.18
C ILE A 34 -7.58 -3.27 -6.57
N LYS A 35 -8.89 -2.99 -6.69
CA LYS A 35 -9.60 -3.01 -7.99
C LYS A 35 -8.96 -2.12 -9.07
N ASN A 36 -8.19 -1.12 -8.65
CA ASN A 36 -7.52 -0.17 -9.55
C ASN A 36 -6.04 -0.52 -9.79
N PHE A 37 -5.50 -1.54 -9.10
CA PHE A 37 -4.23 -2.15 -9.48
C PHE A 37 -4.51 -3.08 -10.66
N ASN A 38 -3.88 -2.81 -11.80
CA ASN A 38 -3.98 -3.69 -12.96
C ASN A 38 -3.25 -5.02 -12.68
N GLY A 39 -3.92 -5.94 -11.97
CA GLY A 39 -3.97 -7.37 -12.23
C GLY A 39 -2.69 -8.20 -12.45
N GLY A 40 -1.50 -7.72 -12.10
CA GLY A 40 -0.26 -8.48 -12.29
C GLY A 40 0.39 -8.84 -10.96
N SER A 41 0.17 -10.06 -10.46
CA SER A 41 1.01 -10.79 -9.48
C SER A 41 1.92 -9.95 -8.57
N LEU A 42 1.41 -8.91 -7.91
CA LEU A 42 2.25 -8.06 -7.07
C LEU A 42 2.60 -8.89 -5.85
N ARG A 43 3.78 -9.50 -5.86
CA ARG A 43 4.34 -10.24 -4.72
C ARG A 43 4.99 -9.30 -3.71
N LYS A 44 5.39 -8.10 -4.15
CA LYS A 44 6.17 -7.13 -3.38
C LYS A 44 5.78 -5.70 -3.75
N CYS A 45 5.87 -4.82 -2.77
CA CYS A 45 5.73 -3.38 -2.93
C CYS A 45 6.73 -2.64 -2.04
N SER A 46 6.84 -1.32 -2.19
CA SER A 46 7.65 -0.47 -1.31
C SER A 46 6.73 0.46 -0.52
N LEU A 47 6.76 0.35 0.81
CA LEU A 47 6.12 1.32 1.69
C LEU A 47 7.09 2.46 1.98
N ARG A 48 6.68 3.68 1.68
CA ARG A 48 7.41 4.91 2.04
C ARG A 48 6.65 5.69 3.08
N GLY A 49 7.33 6.02 4.17
CA GLY A 49 6.82 6.97 5.15
C GLY A 49 7.32 8.39 4.91
N PRO A 50 7.04 9.32 5.85
CA PRO A 50 7.38 10.75 5.71
C PRO A 50 8.88 11.04 5.54
N SER A 51 9.75 10.14 6.01
CA SER A 51 11.21 10.25 5.86
C SER A 51 11.70 10.00 4.43
N GLY A 52 10.82 9.58 3.51
CA GLY A 52 11.16 9.23 2.13
C GLY A 52 11.85 7.87 1.96
N LYS A 53 12.31 7.25 3.05
CA LYS A 53 12.92 5.91 3.03
C LYS A 53 11.84 4.87 2.73
N GLY A 54 12.07 4.11 1.67
CA GLY A 54 11.22 3.00 1.26
C GLY A 54 11.62 1.70 1.94
N ARG A 55 10.64 0.85 2.20
CA ARG A 55 10.82 -0.47 2.78
C ARG A 55 10.10 -1.50 1.92
N ALA A 56 10.84 -2.51 1.49
CA ALA A 56 10.27 -3.62 0.73
C ALA A 56 9.33 -4.44 1.64
N VAL A 57 8.10 -4.64 1.18
CA VAL A 57 7.06 -5.39 1.87
C VAL A 57 6.43 -6.38 0.90
N GLU A 58 6.28 -7.62 1.32
CA GLU A 58 5.60 -8.65 0.55
C GLU A 58 4.08 -8.48 0.65
N LEU A 59 3.40 -8.81 -0.43
CA LEU A 59 1.95 -8.87 -0.49
C LEU A 59 1.53 -10.33 -0.50
N GLU A 60 0.60 -10.65 0.39
CA GLU A 60 0.09 -12.00 0.56
C GLU A 60 -1.41 -12.02 0.28
N GLU A 61 -1.81 -12.84 -0.68
CA GLU A 61 -3.22 -13.09 -0.99
C GLU A 61 -3.74 -14.21 -0.10
N ARG A 62 -4.88 -13.97 0.54
CA ARG A 62 -5.61 -14.90 1.40
C ARG A 62 -7.07 -14.95 0.95
N GLU A 63 -7.84 -15.89 1.48
CA GLU A 63 -9.27 -16.04 1.16
C GLU A 63 -10.08 -14.73 1.30
N ASN A 64 -9.68 -13.84 2.21
CA ASN A 64 -10.37 -12.58 2.50
C ASN A 64 -9.67 -11.32 1.91
N GLY A 65 -8.73 -11.50 0.97
CA GLY A 65 -8.11 -10.41 0.21
C GLY A 65 -6.59 -10.32 0.39
N LEU A 66 -6.05 -9.12 0.15
CA LEU A 66 -4.61 -8.89 0.08
C LEU A 66 -4.09 -8.20 1.35
N PHE A 67 -2.91 -8.62 1.80
CA PHE A 67 -2.30 -8.12 3.02
C PHE A 67 -0.87 -7.67 2.75
N PHE A 68 -0.46 -6.57 3.39
CA PHE A 68 0.96 -6.34 3.67
C PHE A 68 1.42 -7.39 4.69
N SER A 69 2.46 -8.15 4.40
CA SER A 69 2.95 -9.21 5.27
C SER A 69 4.43 -9.02 5.62
N LYS A 70 5.34 -9.84 5.05
CA LYS A 70 6.76 -9.82 5.37
C LYS A 70 7.36 -8.46 5.08
N GLY A 71 8.11 -7.91 6.04
CA GLY A 71 8.71 -6.58 5.96
C GLY A 71 7.88 -5.46 6.59
N LEU A 72 6.56 -5.66 6.78
CA LEU A 72 5.67 -4.67 7.41
C LEU A 72 6.10 -4.35 8.84
N GLN A 73 6.50 -5.35 9.63
CA GLN A 73 6.85 -5.16 11.04
C GLN A 73 7.95 -4.10 11.23
N GLY A 74 8.93 -4.04 10.35
CA GLY A 74 9.94 -3.01 10.52
C GLY A 74 9.49 -1.66 9.95
N PHE A 75 8.50 -1.58 9.06
CA PHE A 75 7.87 -0.30 8.73
C PHE A 75 7.16 0.28 9.96
N VAL A 76 6.46 -0.58 10.69
CA VAL A 76 5.86 -0.25 12.00
C VAL A 76 6.92 0.25 12.98
N LYS A 77 8.07 -0.43 13.08
CA LYS A 77 9.17 -0.01 13.98
C LYS A 77 9.82 1.31 13.55
N ASP A 78 10.15 1.48 12.28
CA ASP A 78 10.83 2.68 11.77
C ASP A 78 9.99 3.95 11.96
N HIS A 79 8.67 3.81 11.99
CA HIS A 79 7.73 4.91 12.12
C HIS A 79 7.04 4.96 13.49
N HIS A 80 7.48 4.15 14.46
CA HIS A 80 6.92 4.08 15.82
C HIS A 80 5.39 3.98 15.83
N LEU A 81 4.83 3.12 14.96
CA LEU A 81 3.39 3.00 14.81
C LEU A 81 2.77 2.20 15.96
N GLU A 82 1.69 2.73 16.52
CA GLU A 82 0.99 2.18 17.69
C GLU A 82 -0.51 1.95 17.40
N VAL A 83 -1.17 1.23 18.31
CA VAL A 83 -2.62 1.05 18.28
C VAL A 83 -3.30 2.42 18.33
N GLY A 84 -4.32 2.61 17.49
CA GLY A 84 -5.06 3.86 17.36
C GLY A 84 -4.45 4.84 16.35
N ASN A 85 -3.24 4.60 15.83
CA ASN A 85 -2.71 5.41 14.75
C ASN A 85 -3.57 5.31 13.48
N PHE A 86 -3.74 6.45 12.80
CA PHE A 86 -4.47 6.57 11.55
C PHE A 86 -3.49 6.74 10.39
N LEU A 87 -3.50 5.81 9.44
CA LEU A 87 -2.65 5.83 8.25
C LEU A 87 -3.46 6.13 7.00
N VAL A 88 -2.86 6.87 6.07
CA VAL A 88 -3.36 7.03 4.70
C VAL A 88 -2.32 6.47 3.73
N PHE A 89 -2.68 5.40 3.04
CA PHE A 89 -1.87 4.82 1.99
C PHE A 89 -2.27 5.45 0.66
N ARG A 90 -1.27 5.89 -0.11
CA ARG A 90 -1.44 6.44 -1.46
C ARG A 90 -0.63 5.59 -2.42
N TYR A 91 -1.23 5.23 -3.55
CA TYR A 91 -0.50 4.52 -4.60
C TYR A 91 0.24 5.53 -5.48
N ASP A 92 1.56 5.39 -5.54
CA ASP A 92 2.43 6.25 -6.35
C ASP A 92 2.65 5.74 -7.78
N GLY A 93 2.08 4.59 -8.15
CA GLY A 93 2.33 3.92 -9.43
C GLY A 93 3.43 2.86 -9.36
N GLU A 94 3.68 2.20 -10.48
CA GLU A 94 4.85 1.33 -10.67
C GLU A 94 6.10 2.21 -10.87
N SER A 95 7.21 1.85 -10.23
CA SER A 95 8.54 2.44 -10.48
C SER A 95 9.33 1.54 -11.40
#